data_AF-A0A967FQS8-F1
#
_entry.id   AF-A0A967FQS8-F1
#
_cell.length_a   1.000
_cell.length_b   1.000
_cell.length_c   1.000
_cell.angle_alpha   90.00
_cell.angle_beta   90.00
_cell.angle_gamma   90.00
#
_symmetry.space_group_name_H-M   'P 1'
#
loop_
_entity.id
_entity.type
_entity.pdbx_description
1 polymer ?
#
loop_
_entity_poly.entity_id
_entity_poly.type
_entity_poly.pdbx_seq_one_letter_code
_entity_poly.pdbx_strand_id
1 'polypeptide(L)' 'VLAGLASCLTAGVASVAQMRDIQLRSVTATLEGSMDLQGILGIDSDVRNGFDGIKVHFD' A
#
# COMPACT_ATOMS: atom_id res chain seq x y z
N VAL A 1 -4.12 6.01 5.62
CA VAL A 1 -2.73 5.69 5.20
C VAL A 1 -2.67 4.89 3.90
N LEU A 2 -3.42 3.79 3.74
CA LEU A 2 -3.37 2.95 2.52
C LEU A 2 -3.61 3.74 1.21
N ALA A 3 -4.60 4.64 1.19
CA ALA A 3 -4.85 5.48 0.02
C ALA A 3 -3.65 6.37 -0.36
N GLY A 4 -2.90 6.89 0.63
CA GLY A 4 -1.70 7.68 0.39
C GLY A 4 -0.52 6.83 -0.09
N LEU A 5 -0.39 5.60 0.42
CA LEU A 5 0.60 4.65 -0.09
C LEU A 5 0.29 4.25 -1.54
N ALA A 6 -0.98 3.96 -1.85
CA ALA A 6 -1.43 3.63 -3.19
C ALA A 6 -1.09 4.74 -4.19
N SER A 7 -1.42 6.00 -3.85
CA SER A 7 -1.14 7.14 -4.71
C SER A 7 0.37 7.39 -4.88
N CYS A 8 1.15 7.30 -3.80
CA CYS A 8 2.60 7.51 -3.85
C CYS A 8 3.30 6.45 -4.72
N LEU A 9 2.95 5.17 -4.56
CA LEU A 9 3.50 4.09 -5.37
C LEU A 9 3.12 4.24 -6.84
N THR A 10 1.85 4.55 -7.12
CA THR A 10 1.36 4.76 -8.50
C THR A 10 2.08 5.92 -9.18
N ALA A 11 2.23 7.06 -8.48
CA ALA A 11 2.97 8.21 -8.98
C ALA A 11 4.45 7.90 -9.23
N GLY A 12 5.07 7.09 -8.37
CA GLY A 12 6.44 6.61 -8.55
C GLY A 12 6.60 5.75 -9.81
N VAL A 13 5.72 4.77 -10.01
CA VAL A 13 5.70 3.93 -11.23
C VAL A 13 5.55 4.78 -12.48
N ALA A 14 4.58 5.70 -12.49
CA ALA A 14 4.36 6.60 -13.63
C ALA A 14 5.61 7.47 -13.91
N SER A 15 6.22 8.03 -12.87
CA SER A 15 7.40 8.90 -13.00
C SER A 15 8.60 8.16 -13.60
N VAL A 16 8.85 6.92 -13.15
CA VAL A 16 9.95 6.09 -13.67
C VAL A 16 9.67 5.62 -15.11
N ALA A 17 8.42 5.29 -15.44
CA ALA A 17 8.04 4.92 -16.81
C ALA A 17 8.36 6.05 -17.80
N GLN A 18 7.96 7.29 -17.48
CA GLN A 18 8.26 8.46 -18.31
C GLN A 18 9.77 8.72 -18.41
N MET A 19 10.52 8.60 -17.30
CA MET A 19 11.98 8.76 -17.32
C MET A 19 12.69 7.74 -18.22
N ARG A 20 12.10 6.55 -18.40
CA ARG A 20 12.63 5.48 -19.26
C ARG A 20 12.04 5.47 -20.66
N ASP A 21 11.29 6.50 -21.03
CA ASP A 21 10.60 6.62 -22.33
C ASP A 21 9.63 5.46 -22.62
N ILE A 22 9.01 4.92 -21.57
CA ILE A 22 8.00 3.86 -21.65
C ILE A 22 6.62 4.50 -21.57
N GLN A 23 5.82 4.39 -22.63
CA GLN A 23 4.46 4.91 -22.65
C GLN A 23 3.53 4.09 -21.74
N LEU A 24 3.28 4.59 -20.54
CA LEU A 24 2.34 4.01 -19.59
C LEU A 24 0.91 4.40 -19.96
N ARG A 25 0.03 3.42 -20.23
CA ARG A 25 -1.38 3.67 -20.60
C ARG A 25 -2.32 3.62 -19.40
N SER A 26 -2.11 2.63 -18.54
CA SER A 26 -2.86 2.42 -17.31
C SER A 26 -1.95 1.74 -16.32
N VAL A 27 -2.17 2.04 -15.05
CA VAL A 27 -1.63 1.28 -13.93
C VAL A 27 -2.67 1.33 -12.81
N THR A 28 -2.96 0.18 -12.21
CA THR A 28 -3.83 0.07 -11.04
C THR A 28 -3.03 -0.55 -9.90
N ALA A 29 -3.02 0.10 -8.74
CA ALA A 29 -2.40 -0.43 -7.53
C ALA A 29 -3.48 -0.88 -6.54
N THR A 30 -3.57 -2.18 -6.30
CA THR A 30 -4.48 -2.78 -5.31
C THR A 30 -3.69 -3.07 -4.04
N LEU A 31 -4.16 -2.54 -2.90
CA LEU A 31 -3.48 -2.65 -1.62
C LEU A 31 -4.35 -3.35 -0.58
N GLU A 32 -3.76 -4.31 0.12
CA GLU A 32 -4.39 -5.03 1.24
C GLU A 32 -3.56 -4.85 2.51
N GLY A 33 -4.18 -4.43 3.61
CA GLY A 33 -3.53 -4.31 4.91
C GLY A 33 -4.20 -5.22 5.94
N SER A 34 -3.46 -6.16 6.51
CA SER A 34 -3.93 -7.02 7.60
C SER A 34 -3.67 -6.38 8.95
N MET A 35 -4.58 -6.55 9.92
CA MET A 35 -4.47 -5.98 11.26
C MET A 35 -5.31 -6.81 12.25
N ASP A 36 -4.79 -7.01 13.46
CA ASP A 36 -5.53 -7.63 14.57
C ASP A 36 -6.30 -6.57 15.39
N LEU A 37 -7.60 -6.81 15.58
CA LEU A 37 -8.48 -5.95 16.37
C LEU A 37 -8.13 -5.94 17.86
N GLN A 38 -7.51 -6.99 18.39
CA GLN A 38 -7.09 -7.06 19.78
C GLN A 38 -6.09 -5.96 20.12
N GLY A 39 -5.12 -5.71 19.23
CA GLY A 39 -4.16 -4.62 19.39
C GLY A 39 -4.78 -3.23 19.19
N ILE A 40 -5.73 -3.09 18.26
CA ILE A 40 -6.44 -1.82 18.01
C ILE A 40 -7.30 -1.40 19.20
N LEU A 41 -8.03 -2.37 19.77
CA LEU A 41 -8.94 -2.13 20.89
C LEU A 41 -8.25 -2.21 22.25
N GLY A 42 -6.98 -2.61 22.31
CA GLY A 42 -6.21 -2.73 23.54
C GLY A 42 -6.62 -3.90 24.43
N ILE A 43 -7.14 -4.98 23.83
CA ILE A 43 -7.54 -6.21 24.53
C ILE A 43 -6.31 -7.00 24.99
N ASP A 44 -5.28 -7.02 24.16
CA ASP A 44 -4.02 -7.73 24.42
C ASP A 44 -2.84 -6.77 24.17
N SER A 45 -2.02 -6.55 25.20
CA SER A 45 -0.86 -5.66 25.15
C SER A 45 0.31 -6.24 24.37
N ASP A 46 0.35 -7.56 24.16
CA ASP A 46 1.38 -8.22 23.36
C ASP A 46 1.07 -8.12 21.86
N VAL A 47 -0.17 -7.79 21.49
CA VAL A 47 -0.57 -7.57 20.09
C VAL A 47 -0.35 -6.11 19.70
N ARG A 48 0.53 -5.90 18.71
CA ARG A 48 0.85 -4.55 18.23
C ARG A 48 -0.37 -3.87 17.58
N ASN A 49 -0.61 -2.63 17.95
CA ASN A 49 -1.59 -1.76 17.28
C ASN A 49 -1.04 -1.25 15.93
N GLY A 50 -1.39 -1.92 14.82
CA GLY A 50 -0.97 -1.51 13.48
C GLY A 50 -1.22 -2.55 12.39
N PHE A 51 -0.91 -2.19 11.14
CA PHE A 51 -0.95 -3.13 10.02
C PHE A 51 0.22 -4.10 10.08
N ASP A 52 -0.03 -5.41 10.17
CA ASP A 52 1.02 -6.46 10.26
C ASP A 52 1.79 -6.62 8.96
N GLY A 53 1.17 -6.25 7.85
CA GLY A 53 1.79 -6.16 6.55
C GLY A 53 0.87 -5.44 5.59
N ILE A 54 1.46 -4.91 4.52
CA ILE A 54 0.72 -4.36 3.38
C ILE A 54 1.16 -5.13 2.14
N LYS A 55 0.22 -5.78 1.47
CA LYS A 55 0.43 -6.41 0.17
C LYS A 55 0.00 -5.44 -0.93
N VAL A 56 0.77 -5.39 -2.00
CA VAL A 56 0.52 -4.52 -3.15
C VAL A 56 0.53 -5.37 -4.41
N HIS A 57 -0.52 -5.26 -5.22
CA HIS A 57 -0.64 -5.85 -6.56
C HIS A 57 -0.73 -4.72 -7.59
N PHE A 58 -0.06 -4.87 -8.74
CA PHE A 58 -0.12 -3.91 -9.84
C PHE A 58 -0.68 -4.59 -11.10
N ASP A 59 -1.57 -3.87 -11.79
CA ASP A 59 -2.21 -4.24 -13.06
C ASP A 59 -2.01 -3.15 -14.12
#